data_AF-M7TTF9-F1
#
_entry.id   AF-M7TTF9-F1
#
_cell.length_a   1.000
_cell.length_b   1.000
_cell.length_c   1.000
_cell.angle_alpha   90.00
_cell.angle_beta   90.00
_cell.angle_gamma   90.00
#
_symmetry.space_group_name_H-M   'P 1'
#
loop_
_entity.id
_entity.type
_entity.pdbx_description
1 polymer ?
#
loop_
_entity_poly.entity_id
_entity_poly.type
_entity_poly.pdbx_seq_one_letter_code
_entity_poly.pdbx_strand_id
1 'polypeptide(L)'
;MSGISSLLVRMLDTGRYSDLTIKCGNKVFRVHRNVVCLQSRPLAAHVDGAFLEALTGEINLPDDHPAIVERIIKFLYTGDFDATPSIDEIVEDASNLYFQESPIEASDEKSTALVEETVFQVVGRSLEILTICTRVFIMAEKYDIQALKVLAKTKFEEAVFTEWNAISLSASLRLMYDELPESDRLLKDVAIQAAADHMEELADRGEFAKLCKEDGEIAYDVLKAFLHVANHSAIVCPNCNTKHRGKASNKGKQKYICHGCDDHFYIALN
;
A
#
# COMPACT_ATOMS: atom_id res chain seq x y z
N MET A 1 10.31 -22.17 13.85
CA MET A 1 11.40 -21.37 13.27
C MET A 1 12.66 -22.23 13.23
N SER A 2 13.34 -22.30 12.08
CA SER A 2 14.59 -23.05 11.94
C SER A 2 15.73 -22.38 12.72
N GLY A 3 16.76 -23.13 13.11
CA GLY A 3 17.92 -22.57 13.81
C GLY A 3 18.62 -21.45 13.04
N ILE A 4 18.59 -21.48 11.70
CA ILE A 4 19.19 -20.46 10.83
C ILE A 4 18.46 -19.12 10.95
N SER A 5 17.12 -19.11 10.95
CA SER A 5 16.33 -17.88 11.09
C SER A 5 16.63 -17.17 12.42
N SER A 6 16.72 -17.91 13.52
CA SER A 6 17.08 -17.34 14.82
C SER A 6 18.49 -16.76 14.88
N LEU A 7 19.43 -17.35 14.12
CA LEU A 7 20.80 -16.86 14.02
C LEU A 7 20.85 -15.53 13.24
N LEU A 8 20.12 -15.43 12.13
CA LEU A 8 20.06 -14.21 11.31
C LEU A 8 19.46 -13.04 12.08
N VAL A 9 18.36 -13.26 12.81
CA VAL A 9 17.78 -12.23 13.70
C VAL A 9 18.83 -11.73 14.70
N ARG A 10 19.53 -12.64 15.38
CA ARG A 10 20.58 -12.26 16.34
C ARG A 10 21.75 -11.53 15.68
N MET A 11 22.09 -11.86 14.44
CA MET A 11 23.13 -11.15 13.68
C MET A 11 22.72 -9.70 13.43
N LEU A 12 21.46 -9.46 13.03
CA LEU A 12 20.93 -8.10 12.83
C LEU A 12 20.88 -7.33 14.15
N ASP A 13 20.32 -7.92 15.20
CA ASP A 13 20.14 -7.25 16.51
C ASP A 13 21.47 -6.83 17.14
N THR A 14 22.49 -7.69 17.04
CA THR A 14 23.78 -7.44 17.69
C THR A 14 24.77 -6.68 16.81
N GLY A 15 24.57 -6.68 15.49
CA GLY A 15 25.53 -6.15 14.52
C GLY A 15 26.91 -6.82 14.59
N ARG A 16 27.04 -7.99 15.22
CA ARG A 16 28.31 -8.70 15.34
C ARG A 16 28.74 -9.23 13.99
N TYR A 17 29.98 -8.91 13.59
CA TYR A 17 30.56 -9.26 12.29
C TYR A 17 29.94 -8.53 11.09
N SER A 18 29.18 -7.45 11.34
CA SER A 18 28.71 -6.55 10.28
C SER A 18 29.90 -5.91 9.55
N ASP A 19 29.86 -5.92 8.24
CA ASP A 19 30.85 -5.38 7.30
C ASP A 19 30.24 -4.32 6.34
N LEU A 20 29.00 -3.91 6.63
CA LEU A 20 28.25 -2.88 5.93
C LEU A 20 27.41 -2.06 6.90
N THR A 21 27.34 -0.76 6.68
CA THR A 21 26.47 0.17 7.41
C THR A 21 25.51 0.83 6.41
N ILE A 22 24.21 0.76 6.67
CA ILE A 22 23.20 1.52 5.91
C ILE A 22 22.72 2.65 6.81
N LYS A 23 22.75 3.88 6.31
CA LYS A 23 22.24 5.07 7.01
C LYS A 23 21.03 5.62 6.27
N CYS A 24 19.95 5.87 6.98
CA CYS A 24 18.72 6.44 6.43
C CYS A 24 18.10 7.38 7.47
N GLY A 25 18.11 8.68 7.17
CA GLY A 25 17.71 9.72 8.12
C GLY A 25 18.47 9.62 9.45
N ASN A 26 17.74 9.46 10.56
CA ASN A 26 18.28 9.30 11.90
C ASN A 26 18.64 7.84 12.25
N LYS A 27 18.35 6.85 11.39
CA LYS A 27 18.60 5.44 11.65
C LYS A 27 19.90 4.96 11.01
N VAL A 28 20.65 4.16 11.77
CA VAL A 28 21.91 3.55 11.34
C VAL A 28 21.83 2.05 11.56
N PHE A 29 21.99 1.27 10.49
CA PHE A 29 21.85 -0.18 10.50
C PHE A 29 23.19 -0.84 10.24
N ARG A 30 23.67 -1.64 11.20
CA ARG A 30 24.87 -2.48 11.06
C ARG A 30 24.48 -3.82 10.47
N VAL A 31 24.73 -4.01 9.18
CA VAL A 31 24.26 -5.14 8.39
C VAL A 31 25.43 -5.92 7.79
N HIS A 32 25.11 -7.04 7.14
CA HIS A 32 26.09 -7.97 6.59
C HIS A 32 25.95 -8.01 5.08
N ARG A 33 27.05 -7.75 4.36
CA ARG A 33 27.08 -7.71 2.89
C ARG A 33 26.53 -8.99 2.30
N ASN A 34 26.93 -10.15 2.81
CA ASN A 34 26.48 -11.45 2.32
C ASN A 34 24.96 -11.70 2.51
N VAL A 35 24.31 -11.04 3.47
CA VAL A 35 22.86 -11.12 3.64
C VAL A 35 22.17 -10.14 2.70
N VAL A 36 22.64 -8.90 2.65
CA VAL A 36 21.98 -7.80 1.91
C VAL A 36 22.24 -7.87 0.40
N CYS A 37 23.50 -7.98 -0.01
CA CYS A 37 23.93 -7.85 -1.41
C CYS A 37 23.51 -9.06 -2.25
N LEU A 38 23.40 -10.26 -1.66
CA LEU A 38 22.91 -11.45 -2.36
C LEU A 38 21.41 -11.38 -2.70
N GLN A 39 20.67 -10.50 -2.02
CA GLN A 39 19.22 -10.36 -2.16
C GLN A 39 18.79 -9.08 -2.87
N SER A 40 19.70 -8.12 -3.09
CA SER A 40 19.42 -6.86 -3.77
C SER A 40 20.61 -6.47 -4.65
N ARG A 41 20.41 -6.52 -5.97
CA ARG A 41 21.44 -6.09 -6.94
C ARG A 41 21.76 -4.59 -6.86
N PRO A 42 20.76 -3.68 -6.75
CA PRO A 42 21.04 -2.26 -6.53
C PRO A 42 21.86 -1.98 -5.27
N LEU A 43 21.56 -2.63 -4.14
CA LEU A 43 22.36 -2.46 -2.92
C LEU A 43 23.77 -3.06 -3.06
N ALA A 44 23.90 -4.21 -3.72
CA ALA A 44 25.21 -4.80 -4.05
C ALA A 44 26.06 -3.85 -4.92
N ALA A 45 25.45 -3.20 -5.91
CA ALA A 45 26.15 -2.30 -6.83
C ALA A 45 26.81 -1.11 -6.12
N HIS A 46 26.28 -0.66 -4.97
CA HIS A 46 26.92 0.39 -4.16
C HIS A 46 28.26 -0.06 -3.59
N VAL A 47 28.39 -1.34 -3.20
CA VAL A 47 29.58 -1.85 -2.49
C VAL A 47 30.52 -2.69 -3.36
N ASP A 48 30.06 -3.15 -4.52
CA ASP A 48 30.87 -3.89 -5.51
C ASP A 48 31.58 -2.95 -6.50
N GLY A 49 31.21 -1.66 -6.51
CA GLY A 49 31.78 -0.64 -7.40
C GLY A 49 33.16 -0.14 -6.95
N ALA A 50 33.70 0.82 -7.71
CA ALA A 50 34.96 1.51 -7.37
C ALA A 50 34.72 2.82 -6.59
N PHE A 51 33.51 3.06 -6.11
CA PHE A 51 33.11 4.29 -5.43
C PHE A 51 33.41 4.23 -3.92
N LEU A 52 33.22 5.36 -3.24
CA LEU A 52 33.61 5.51 -1.82
C LEU A 52 32.89 4.52 -0.92
N GLU A 53 31.67 4.12 -1.26
CA GLU A 53 30.82 3.18 -0.54
C GLU A 53 31.45 1.78 -0.45
N ALA A 54 32.13 1.35 -1.53
CA ALA A 54 32.88 0.09 -1.54
C ALA A 54 34.04 0.11 -0.54
N LEU A 55 34.71 1.26 -0.41
CA LEU A 55 35.85 1.49 0.47
C LEU A 55 35.42 1.70 1.94
N THR A 56 34.36 2.48 2.18
CA THR A 56 33.88 2.79 3.54
C THR A 56 32.99 1.69 4.11
N GLY A 57 32.34 0.89 3.25
CA GLY A 57 31.29 -0.03 3.65
C GLY A 57 30.07 0.72 4.18
N GLU A 58 29.80 1.93 3.68
CA GLU A 58 28.64 2.73 4.07
C GLU A 58 27.77 3.05 2.87
N ILE A 59 26.46 2.80 2.98
CA ILE A 59 25.43 3.23 2.03
C ILE A 59 24.57 4.28 2.71
N ASN A 60 24.41 5.45 2.08
CA ASN A 60 23.52 6.51 2.55
C ASN A 60 22.26 6.56 1.67
N LEU A 61 21.09 6.50 2.30
CA LEU A 61 19.78 6.52 1.65
C LEU A 61 18.99 7.75 2.14
N PRO A 62 19.36 8.98 1.74
CA PRO A 62 18.76 10.20 2.27
C PRO A 62 17.32 10.44 1.79
N ASP A 63 16.98 9.92 0.61
CA ASP A 63 15.67 10.15 -0.04
C ASP A 63 14.63 9.09 0.36
N ASP A 64 15.03 8.10 1.18
CA ASP A 64 14.17 6.99 1.58
C ASP A 64 13.59 7.18 2.98
N HIS A 65 12.43 6.56 3.24
CA HIS A 65 11.78 6.67 4.54
C HIS A 65 12.42 5.70 5.57
N PRO A 66 12.95 6.18 6.72
CA PRO A 66 13.69 5.33 7.67
C PRO A 66 12.90 4.13 8.19
N ALA A 67 11.61 4.30 8.48
CA ALA A 67 10.74 3.22 8.93
C ALA A 67 10.49 2.14 7.88
N ILE A 68 10.55 2.48 6.58
CA ILE A 68 10.37 1.52 5.50
C ILE A 68 11.69 0.83 5.18
N VAL A 69 12.83 1.54 5.20
CA VAL A 69 14.17 0.93 5.11
C VAL A 69 14.36 -0.13 6.21
N GLU A 70 13.96 0.17 7.44
CA GLU A 70 14.04 -0.80 8.54
C GLU A 70 13.23 -2.07 8.26
N ARG A 71 12.02 -1.95 7.69
CA ARG A 71 11.17 -3.09 7.31
C ARG A 71 11.82 -3.95 6.23
N ILE A 72 12.44 -3.32 5.23
CA ILE A 72 13.19 -4.04 4.17
C ILE A 72 14.38 -4.77 4.79
N ILE A 73 15.16 -4.10 5.65
CA ILE A 73 16.31 -4.72 6.30
C ILE A 73 15.87 -5.91 7.15
N LYS A 74 14.81 -5.78 7.95
CA LYS A 74 14.25 -6.90 8.72
C LYS A 74 13.88 -8.06 7.81
N PHE A 75 13.17 -7.80 6.71
CA PHE A 75 12.83 -8.82 5.71
C PHE A 75 14.06 -9.56 5.18
N LEU A 76 15.16 -8.87 4.87
CA LEU A 76 16.38 -9.52 4.37
C LEU A 76 16.97 -10.54 5.35
N TYR A 77 16.70 -10.41 6.65
CA TYR A 77 17.16 -11.35 7.68
C TYR A 77 16.12 -12.40 8.07
N THR A 78 14.83 -12.07 7.98
CA THR A 78 13.75 -12.90 8.53
C THR A 78 12.86 -13.55 7.47
N GLY A 79 12.85 -13.01 6.26
CA GLY A 79 11.89 -13.33 5.21
C GLY A 79 10.51 -12.71 5.43
N ASP A 80 10.36 -11.80 6.40
CA ASP A 80 9.08 -11.15 6.71
C ASP A 80 9.25 -9.68 7.12
N PHE A 81 8.23 -8.85 6.90
CA PHE A 81 8.18 -7.46 7.38
C PHE A 81 6.90 -7.20 8.15
N ASP A 82 6.97 -6.34 9.17
CA ASP A 82 5.78 -5.94 9.91
C ASP A 82 5.00 -4.88 9.14
N ALA A 83 3.76 -5.19 8.78
CA ALA A 83 2.86 -4.27 8.08
C ALA A 83 2.01 -3.44 9.04
N THR A 84 2.19 -3.62 10.36
CA THR A 84 1.58 -2.77 11.38
C THR A 84 2.53 -1.63 11.76
N PRO A 85 2.00 -0.43 12.04
CA PRO A 85 2.80 0.64 12.61
C PRO A 85 3.19 0.28 14.04
N SER A 86 4.43 0.52 14.43
CA SER A 86 4.84 0.33 15.82
C SER A 86 4.30 1.45 16.70
N ILE A 87 4.16 1.20 18.00
CA ILE A 87 3.75 2.25 18.95
C ILE A 87 4.73 3.43 18.90
N ASP A 88 6.02 3.16 18.78
CA ASP A 88 7.04 4.20 18.68
C ASP A 88 6.87 5.05 17.42
N GLU A 89 6.51 4.44 16.28
CA GLU A 89 6.19 5.18 15.04
C GLU A 89 4.94 6.04 15.20
N ILE A 90 3.89 5.50 15.84
CA ILE A 90 2.66 6.24 16.13
C ILE A 90 2.96 7.43 17.07
N VAL A 91 3.82 7.22 18.06
CA VAL A 91 4.18 8.26 19.04
C VAL A 91 5.14 9.29 18.44
N GLU A 92 6.10 8.90 17.60
CA GLU A 92 6.98 9.83 16.87
C GLU A 92 6.15 10.70 15.91
N ASP A 93 5.21 10.10 15.19
CA ASP A 93 4.25 10.83 14.35
C ASP A 93 3.43 11.79 15.21
N ALA A 94 2.79 11.32 16.28
CA ALA A 94 2.00 12.15 17.19
C ALA A 94 2.81 13.28 17.86
N SER A 95 4.09 13.03 18.16
CA SER A 95 4.97 14.01 18.79
C SER A 95 5.40 15.10 17.81
N ASN A 96 5.68 14.76 16.55
CA ASN A 96 5.95 15.75 15.50
C ASN A 96 4.76 16.70 15.29
N LEU A 97 3.54 16.21 15.51
CA LEU A 97 2.32 17.05 15.49
C LEU A 97 2.26 18.02 16.66
N TYR A 98 2.64 17.59 17.86
CA TYR A 98 2.58 18.42 19.06
C TYR A 98 3.65 19.53 19.09
N PHE A 99 4.82 19.31 18.48
CA PHE A 99 5.90 20.31 18.42
C PHE A 99 5.76 21.33 17.28
N GLN A 100 4.87 21.12 16.31
CA GLN A 100 4.59 22.11 15.25
C GLN A 100 3.43 23.06 15.59
N GLU A 101 2.62 22.76 16.61
CA GLU A 101 1.60 23.67 17.13
C GLU A 101 1.86 24.04 18.60
N SER A 102 2.44 25.21 18.84
CA SER A 102 1.91 26.19 19.83
C SER A 102 2.74 27.49 19.85
N PRO A 103 2.13 28.66 20.08
CA PRO A 103 0.83 28.86 20.75
C PRO A 103 -0.27 29.45 19.86
N ILE A 104 -1.47 28.88 20.00
CA ILE A 104 -2.73 29.52 19.62
C ILE A 104 -2.90 30.73 20.55
N GLU A 105 -2.63 31.94 20.06
CA GLU A 105 -3.22 33.13 20.65
C GLU A 105 -4.68 33.20 20.20
N ALA A 106 -5.57 33.24 21.18
CA ALA A 106 -7.01 33.15 20.99
C ALA A 106 -7.56 34.37 20.23
N SER A 107 -8.06 34.14 19.01
CA SER A 107 -9.29 34.75 18.47
C SER A 107 -9.52 34.30 17.03
N ASP A 108 -10.60 33.53 16.80
CA ASP A 108 -11.57 33.69 15.70
C ASP A 108 -12.16 32.35 15.21
N GLU A 109 -13.49 32.33 15.08
CA GLU A 109 -14.35 31.19 14.74
C GLU A 109 -14.16 30.64 13.30
N LYS A 110 -13.13 31.09 12.58
CA LYS A 110 -12.79 30.67 11.20
C LYS A 110 -11.73 29.57 11.14
N SER A 111 -11.17 29.20 12.30
CA SER A 111 -10.03 28.28 12.44
C SER A 111 -10.41 26.80 12.45
N THR A 112 -11.67 26.45 12.70
CA THR A 112 -12.12 25.05 12.80
C THR A 112 -12.06 24.30 11.47
N ALA A 113 -12.37 24.95 10.35
CA ALA A 113 -12.30 24.32 9.02
C ALA A 113 -10.85 24.08 8.53
N LEU A 114 -9.92 25.00 8.88
CA LEU A 114 -8.49 24.83 8.61
C LEU A 114 -7.87 23.76 9.50
N VAL A 115 -8.32 23.65 10.76
CA VAL A 115 -7.93 22.55 11.65
C VAL A 115 -8.50 21.23 11.14
N GLU A 116 -9.74 21.15 10.64
CA GLU A 116 -10.27 19.92 10.04
C GLU A 116 -9.54 19.51 8.75
N GLU A 117 -9.22 20.46 7.87
CA GLU A 117 -8.46 20.19 6.65
C GLU A 117 -7.00 19.80 6.95
N THR A 118 -6.41 20.42 7.98
CA THR A 118 -5.05 20.08 8.45
C THR A 118 -5.06 18.74 9.19
N VAL A 119 -6.03 18.47 10.06
CA VAL A 119 -6.23 17.18 10.73
C VAL A 119 -6.47 16.07 9.71
N PHE A 120 -7.18 16.34 8.60
CA PHE A 120 -7.32 15.36 7.51
C PHE A 120 -6.01 15.13 6.74
N GLN A 121 -5.22 16.18 6.49
CA GLN A 121 -3.86 16.10 5.91
C GLN A 121 -2.84 15.44 6.86
N VAL A 122 -3.08 15.53 8.17
CA VAL A 122 -2.21 15.06 9.26
C VAL A 122 -2.52 13.62 9.65
N VAL A 123 -3.80 13.23 9.72
CA VAL A 123 -4.25 11.86 9.95
C VAL A 123 -3.95 10.97 8.74
N GLY A 124 -3.95 11.54 7.52
CA GLY A 124 -3.60 10.84 6.28
C GLY A 124 -2.12 10.46 6.11
N ARG A 125 -1.25 10.76 7.09
CA ARG A 125 0.18 10.36 7.07
C ARG A 125 0.53 9.26 8.07
N SER A 126 -0.41 8.82 8.91
CA SER A 126 -0.20 7.63 9.73
C SER A 126 0.03 6.43 8.82
N LEU A 127 1.07 5.67 9.12
CA LEU A 127 1.43 4.41 8.47
C LEU A 127 0.32 3.36 8.66
N GLU A 128 -0.81 3.52 7.96
CA GLU A 128 -1.85 2.50 7.84
C GLU A 128 -1.31 1.34 7.00
N ILE A 129 -1.79 0.13 7.27
CA ILE A 129 -1.29 -1.12 6.68
C ILE A 129 -1.21 -1.09 5.15
N LEU A 130 -2.19 -0.45 4.47
CA LEU A 130 -2.20 -0.29 3.02
C LEU A 130 -1.03 0.57 2.54
N THR A 131 -0.79 1.70 3.20
CA THR A 131 0.30 2.61 2.85
C THR A 131 1.66 2.00 3.18
N ILE A 132 1.80 1.27 4.30
CA ILE A 132 3.04 0.52 4.62
C ILE A 132 3.33 -0.49 3.50
N CYS A 133 2.37 -1.35 3.16
CA CYS A 133 2.55 -2.36 2.12
C CYS A 133 2.87 -1.72 0.77
N THR A 134 2.23 -0.59 0.44
CA THR A 134 2.49 0.16 -0.80
C THR A 134 3.93 0.68 -0.85
N ARG A 135 4.39 1.33 0.23
CA ARG A 135 5.77 1.86 0.30
C ARG A 135 6.81 0.75 0.28
N VAL A 136 6.56 -0.35 0.98
CA VAL A 136 7.43 -1.54 0.95
C VAL A 136 7.47 -2.12 -0.46
N PHE A 137 6.34 -2.20 -1.16
CA PHE A 137 6.27 -2.68 -2.55
C PHE A 137 7.09 -1.79 -3.50
N ILE A 138 6.93 -0.46 -3.43
CA ILE A 138 7.69 0.51 -4.23
C ILE A 138 9.20 0.34 -3.98
N MET A 139 9.60 0.22 -2.72
CA MET A 139 11.02 0.06 -2.40
C MET A 139 11.55 -1.33 -2.79
N ALA A 140 10.72 -2.37 -2.71
CA ALA A 140 11.08 -3.70 -3.20
C ALA A 140 11.34 -3.68 -4.71
N GLU A 141 10.58 -2.88 -5.47
CA GLU A 141 10.88 -2.64 -6.89
C GLU A 141 12.17 -1.85 -7.07
N LYS A 142 12.33 -0.71 -6.36
CA LYS A 142 13.54 0.13 -6.41
C LYS A 142 14.83 -0.66 -6.15
N TYR A 143 14.80 -1.59 -5.19
CA TYR A 143 15.96 -2.39 -4.78
C TYR A 143 16.00 -3.80 -5.39
N ASP A 144 15.15 -4.11 -6.38
CA ASP A 144 15.05 -5.41 -7.05
C ASP A 144 14.99 -6.60 -6.05
N ILE A 145 14.09 -6.52 -5.08
CA ILE A 145 13.86 -7.55 -4.05
C ILE A 145 12.52 -8.25 -4.33
N GLN A 146 12.50 -9.13 -5.34
CA GLN A 146 11.26 -9.74 -5.85
C GLN A 146 10.44 -10.49 -4.79
N ALA A 147 11.09 -11.20 -3.87
CA ALA A 147 10.40 -11.91 -2.79
C ALA A 147 9.66 -10.94 -1.84
N LEU A 148 10.24 -9.76 -1.57
CA LEU A 148 9.60 -8.72 -0.77
C LEU A 148 8.43 -8.09 -1.52
N LYS A 149 8.60 -7.86 -2.83
CA LYS A 149 7.55 -7.31 -3.69
C LYS A 149 6.30 -8.20 -3.69
N VAL A 150 6.48 -9.51 -3.82
CA VAL A 150 5.39 -10.50 -3.73
C VAL A 150 4.74 -10.47 -2.35
N LEU A 151 5.53 -10.49 -1.27
CA LEU A 151 5.00 -10.48 0.10
C LEU A 151 4.21 -9.20 0.41
N ALA A 152 4.71 -8.03 -0.02
CA ALA A 152 4.04 -6.75 0.17
C ALA A 152 2.69 -6.71 -0.55
N LYS A 153 2.62 -7.27 -1.76
CA LYS A 153 1.36 -7.44 -2.48
C LYS A 153 0.39 -8.35 -1.73
N THR A 154 0.84 -9.52 -1.25
CA THR A 154 -0.01 -10.43 -0.48
C THR A 154 -0.59 -9.77 0.75
N LYS A 155 0.23 -9.07 1.54
CA LYS A 155 -0.25 -8.36 2.74
C LYS A 155 -1.19 -7.20 2.41
N PHE A 156 -0.98 -6.52 1.28
CA PHE A 156 -1.91 -5.51 0.80
C PHE A 156 -3.26 -6.12 0.41
N GLU A 157 -3.27 -7.23 -0.33
CA GLU A 157 -4.49 -7.95 -0.74
C GLU A 157 -5.31 -8.41 0.46
N GLU A 158 -4.64 -8.92 1.50
CA GLU A 158 -5.31 -9.32 2.74
C GLU A 158 -5.91 -8.12 3.49
N ALA A 159 -5.17 -7.01 3.56
CA ALA A 159 -5.60 -5.83 4.30
C ALA A 159 -6.70 -5.03 3.58
N VAL A 160 -6.64 -4.92 2.25
CA VAL A 160 -7.58 -4.09 1.48
C VAL A 160 -9.00 -4.66 1.55
N PHE A 161 -9.16 -5.95 1.80
CA PHE A 161 -10.47 -6.56 2.01
C PHE A 161 -11.24 -5.97 3.22
N THR A 162 -10.54 -5.52 4.26
CA THR A 162 -11.16 -4.89 5.45
C THR A 162 -11.01 -3.37 5.45
N GLU A 163 -9.91 -2.86 4.92
CA GLU A 163 -9.53 -1.45 4.99
C GLU A 163 -9.84 -0.67 3.69
N TRP A 164 -10.62 -1.22 2.76
CA TRP A 164 -10.96 -0.53 1.49
C TRP A 164 -11.60 0.86 1.71
N ASN A 165 -12.30 1.06 2.83
CA ASN A 165 -12.96 2.33 3.16
C ASN A 165 -12.05 3.27 3.98
N ALA A 166 -10.76 2.99 4.08
CA ALA A 166 -9.79 3.83 4.77
C ALA A 166 -9.23 4.92 3.84
N ILE A 167 -8.79 6.05 4.42
CA ILE A 167 -8.12 7.12 3.66
C ILE A 167 -6.85 6.59 2.99
N SER A 168 -6.19 5.59 3.61
CA SER A 168 -4.99 4.98 3.06
C SER A 168 -5.18 4.28 1.72
N LEU A 169 -6.37 3.82 1.34
CA LEU A 169 -6.58 3.28 -0.02
C LEU A 169 -6.32 4.37 -1.07
N SER A 170 -6.88 5.57 -0.87
CA SER A 170 -6.67 6.71 -1.76
C SER A 170 -5.21 7.16 -1.77
N ALA A 171 -4.57 7.24 -0.59
CA ALA A 171 -3.15 7.58 -0.49
C ALA A 171 -2.26 6.53 -1.19
N SER A 172 -2.59 5.25 -1.06
CA SER A 172 -1.91 4.13 -1.71
C SER A 172 -2.05 4.19 -3.23
N LEU A 173 -3.25 4.43 -3.76
CA LEU A 173 -3.45 4.60 -5.21
C LEU A 173 -2.59 5.72 -5.77
N ARG A 174 -2.59 6.90 -5.12
CA ARG A 174 -1.74 8.02 -5.52
C ARG A 174 -0.26 7.63 -5.55
N LEU A 175 0.25 7.07 -4.45
CA LEU A 175 1.66 6.66 -4.35
C LEU A 175 2.05 5.64 -5.44
N MET A 176 1.16 4.70 -5.77
CA MET A 176 1.44 3.73 -6.82
C MET A 176 1.57 4.38 -8.19
N TYR A 177 0.71 5.34 -8.54
CA TYR A 177 0.78 6.02 -9.83
C TYR A 177 1.96 7.01 -9.91
N ASP A 178 2.30 7.67 -8.79
CA ASP A 178 3.42 8.62 -8.74
C ASP A 178 4.79 7.92 -8.80
N GLU A 179 4.97 6.78 -8.12
CA GLU A 179 6.30 6.20 -7.86
C GLU A 179 6.59 4.91 -8.65
N LEU A 180 5.56 4.15 -9.07
CA LEU A 180 5.78 2.91 -9.83
C LEU A 180 5.79 3.18 -11.34
N PRO A 181 6.67 2.51 -12.10
CA PRO A 181 6.62 2.53 -13.56
C PRO A 181 5.23 2.17 -14.10
N GLU A 182 4.87 2.72 -15.26
CA GLU A 182 3.59 2.40 -15.93
C GLU A 182 3.42 0.88 -16.18
N SER A 183 4.53 0.18 -16.45
CA SER A 183 4.53 -1.27 -16.67
C SER A 183 4.26 -2.08 -15.41
N ASP A 184 4.51 -1.52 -14.22
CA ASP A 184 4.30 -2.24 -12.96
C ASP A 184 2.87 -2.02 -12.45
N ARG A 185 1.99 -2.88 -12.95
CA ARG A 185 0.56 -2.89 -12.65
C ARG A 185 0.17 -3.82 -11.51
N LEU A 186 1.11 -4.60 -10.97
CA LEU A 186 0.80 -5.74 -10.09
C LEU A 186 0.04 -5.35 -8.81
N LEU A 187 0.44 -4.24 -8.17
CA LEU A 187 -0.26 -3.71 -7.01
C LEU A 187 -1.36 -2.71 -7.40
N LYS A 188 -1.14 -1.94 -8.48
CA LYS A 188 -2.13 -1.00 -9.04
C LYS A 188 -3.45 -1.71 -9.32
N ASP A 189 -3.41 -2.83 -10.05
CA ASP A 189 -4.61 -3.57 -10.44
C ASP A 189 -5.38 -4.12 -9.23
N VAL A 190 -4.69 -4.51 -8.15
CA VAL A 190 -5.33 -4.92 -6.89
C VAL A 190 -6.08 -3.76 -6.25
N ALA A 191 -5.42 -2.61 -6.09
CA ALA A 191 -6.04 -1.43 -5.47
C ALA A 191 -7.18 -0.86 -6.32
N ILE A 192 -7.01 -0.83 -7.65
CA ILE A 192 -8.03 -0.42 -8.61
C ILE A 192 -9.25 -1.34 -8.53
N GLN A 193 -9.03 -2.65 -8.46
CA GLN A 193 -10.12 -3.62 -8.36
C GLN A 193 -10.89 -3.46 -7.05
N ALA A 194 -10.18 -3.31 -5.92
CA ALA A 194 -10.81 -3.05 -4.64
C ALA A 194 -11.63 -1.74 -4.65
N ALA A 195 -11.09 -0.68 -5.24
CA ALA A 195 -11.81 0.59 -5.39
C ALA A 195 -13.04 0.44 -6.31
N ALA A 196 -12.93 -0.32 -7.39
CA ALA A 196 -14.03 -0.58 -8.32
C ALA A 196 -15.15 -1.40 -7.65
N ASP A 197 -14.81 -2.42 -6.87
CA ASP A 197 -15.80 -3.26 -6.17
C ASP A 197 -16.63 -2.46 -5.16
N HIS A 198 -16.06 -1.39 -4.61
CA HIS A 198 -16.67 -0.48 -3.64
C HIS A 198 -16.92 0.93 -4.18
N MET A 199 -17.03 1.08 -5.50
CA MET A 199 -17.11 2.40 -6.16
C MET A 199 -18.33 3.22 -5.71
N GLU A 200 -19.46 2.57 -5.40
CA GLU A 200 -20.68 3.27 -4.97
C GLU A 200 -20.47 3.98 -3.63
N GLU A 201 -19.78 3.33 -2.69
CA GLU A 201 -19.44 3.91 -1.39
C GLU A 201 -18.29 4.92 -1.48
N LEU A 202 -17.27 4.61 -2.29
CA LEU A 202 -16.08 5.47 -2.43
C LEU A 202 -16.36 6.75 -3.22
N ALA A 203 -17.31 6.75 -4.17
CA ALA A 203 -17.68 7.94 -4.94
C ALA A 203 -18.18 9.11 -4.07
N ASP A 204 -18.83 8.80 -2.94
CA ASP A 204 -19.33 9.78 -1.99
C ASP A 204 -18.26 10.21 -0.97
N ARG A 205 -17.09 9.55 -0.94
CA ARG A 205 -15.98 9.90 -0.05
C ARG A 205 -15.18 11.06 -0.61
N GLY A 206 -15.05 12.13 0.18
CA GLY A 206 -14.47 13.39 -0.26
C GLY A 206 -13.04 13.25 -0.78
N GLU A 207 -12.20 12.45 -0.13
CA GLU A 207 -10.81 12.27 -0.53
C GLU A 207 -10.62 11.38 -1.76
N PHE A 208 -11.43 10.31 -1.90
CA PHE A 208 -11.39 9.48 -3.10
C PHE A 208 -11.95 10.25 -4.31
N ALA A 209 -13.06 10.97 -4.13
CA ALA A 209 -13.60 11.84 -5.16
C ALA A 209 -12.62 12.95 -5.55
N LYS A 210 -11.87 13.51 -4.59
CA LYS A 210 -10.80 14.49 -4.85
C LYS A 210 -9.66 13.84 -5.65
N LEU A 211 -9.20 12.64 -5.26
CA LEU A 211 -8.18 11.90 -5.98
C LEU A 211 -8.57 11.70 -7.46
N CYS A 212 -9.78 11.19 -7.73
CA CYS A 212 -10.26 10.97 -9.09
C CYS A 212 -10.43 12.27 -9.92
N LYS A 213 -10.63 13.43 -9.26
CA LYS A 213 -10.71 14.72 -9.94
C LYS A 213 -9.33 15.28 -10.27
N GLU A 214 -8.35 15.02 -9.40
CA GLU A 214 -6.96 15.48 -9.56
C GLU A 214 -6.17 14.59 -10.52
N ASP A 215 -6.43 13.29 -10.52
CA ASP A 215 -5.78 12.29 -11.35
C ASP A 215 -6.79 11.55 -12.23
N GLY A 216 -6.82 11.94 -13.52
CA GLY A 216 -7.71 11.36 -14.51
C GLY A 216 -7.34 9.93 -14.92
N GLU A 217 -6.08 9.51 -14.75
CA GLU A 217 -5.66 8.15 -15.08
C GLU A 217 -6.20 7.16 -14.05
N ILE A 218 -6.06 7.48 -12.76
CA ILE A 218 -6.65 6.72 -11.66
C ILE A 218 -8.17 6.61 -11.86
N ALA A 219 -8.84 7.74 -12.13
CA ALA A 219 -10.28 7.76 -12.34
C ALA A 219 -10.71 6.89 -13.53
N TYR A 220 -9.97 6.95 -14.64
CA TYR A 220 -10.24 6.17 -15.83
C TYR A 220 -10.09 4.67 -15.57
N ASP A 221 -9.03 4.25 -14.90
CA ASP A 221 -8.77 2.84 -14.64
C ASP A 221 -9.76 2.23 -13.64
N VAL A 222 -10.11 2.97 -12.58
CA VAL A 222 -11.16 2.55 -11.64
C VAL A 222 -12.51 2.44 -12.37
N LEU A 223 -12.88 3.42 -13.19
CA LEU A 223 -14.11 3.37 -13.98
C LEU A 223 -14.12 2.17 -14.93
N LYS A 224 -13.01 1.90 -15.60
CA LYS A 224 -12.86 0.75 -16.49
C LYS A 224 -13.05 -0.55 -15.73
N ALA A 225 -12.37 -0.72 -14.59
CA ALA A 225 -12.53 -1.89 -13.73
C ALA A 225 -13.97 -2.04 -13.24
N PHE A 226 -14.61 -0.97 -12.79
CA PHE A 226 -16.01 -0.97 -12.35
C PHE A 226 -16.98 -1.41 -13.45
N LEU A 227 -16.78 -0.94 -14.69
CA LEU A 227 -17.58 -1.37 -15.84
C LEU A 227 -17.38 -2.85 -16.17
N HIS A 228 -16.17 -3.39 -15.99
CA HIS A 228 -15.93 -4.83 -16.13
C HIS A 228 -16.67 -5.62 -15.04
N VAL A 229 -16.61 -5.21 -13.77
CA VAL A 229 -17.35 -5.84 -12.67
C VAL A 229 -18.86 -5.84 -12.95
N ALA A 230 -19.41 -4.71 -13.37
CA ALA A 230 -20.83 -4.58 -13.72
C ALA A 230 -21.24 -5.54 -14.85
N ASN A 231 -20.36 -5.79 -15.82
CA ASN A 231 -20.61 -6.73 -16.91
C ASN A 231 -20.51 -8.20 -16.49
N HIS A 232 -19.69 -8.54 -15.49
CA HIS A 232 -19.63 -9.90 -14.91
C HIS A 232 -20.79 -10.19 -13.96
N SER A 233 -21.34 -9.16 -13.33
CA SER A 233 -22.60 -9.26 -12.57
C SER A 233 -23.84 -9.35 -13.46
N ALA A 234 -23.70 -9.25 -14.80
CA ALA A 234 -24.81 -9.31 -15.73
C ALA A 234 -25.57 -10.63 -15.59
N ILE A 235 -26.84 -10.51 -15.25
CA ILE A 235 -27.73 -11.63 -15.08
C ILE A 235 -28.04 -12.18 -16.47
N VAL A 236 -27.62 -13.40 -16.75
CA VAL A 236 -27.91 -14.07 -18.02
C VAL A 236 -29.19 -14.89 -17.85
N CYS A 237 -30.21 -14.62 -18.67
CA CYS A 237 -31.41 -15.43 -18.69
C CYS A 237 -31.05 -16.85 -19.18
N PRO A 238 -31.32 -17.92 -18.39
CA PRO A 238 -30.98 -19.29 -18.80
C PRO A 238 -31.83 -19.78 -19.98
N ASN A 239 -32.98 -19.14 -20.23
CA ASN A 239 -33.93 -19.59 -21.25
C ASN A 239 -33.64 -18.99 -22.63
N CYS A 240 -33.21 -17.72 -22.72
CA CYS A 240 -32.95 -17.04 -24.00
C CYS A 240 -31.55 -16.45 -24.14
N ASN A 241 -30.68 -16.65 -23.15
CA ASN A 241 -29.30 -16.15 -23.10
C ASN A 241 -29.17 -14.62 -23.19
N THR A 242 -30.27 -13.88 -23.02
CA THR A 242 -30.28 -12.42 -22.99
C THR A 242 -29.54 -11.94 -21.74
N LYS A 243 -28.61 -11.00 -21.92
CA LYS A 243 -27.90 -10.35 -20.81
C LYS A 243 -28.75 -9.22 -20.26
N HIS A 244 -28.97 -9.23 -18.96
CA HIS A 244 -29.68 -8.17 -18.26
C HIS A 244 -28.73 -7.35 -17.40
N ARG A 245 -29.02 -6.05 -17.30
CA ARG A 245 -28.30 -5.13 -16.42
C ARG A 245 -28.89 -5.21 -15.01
N GLY A 246 -28.15 -5.79 -14.07
CA GLY A 246 -28.54 -5.85 -12.66
C GLY A 246 -27.44 -6.52 -11.84
N LYS A 247 -27.29 -6.13 -10.58
CA LYS A 247 -26.40 -6.81 -9.62
C LYS A 247 -27.16 -7.97 -8.99
N ALA A 248 -26.52 -9.13 -8.83
CA ALA A 248 -27.04 -10.15 -7.91
C ALA A 248 -27.02 -9.56 -6.49
N SER A 249 -28.19 -9.32 -5.89
CA SER A 249 -28.26 -8.79 -4.52
C SER A 249 -27.93 -9.90 -3.52
N ASN A 250 -27.08 -9.62 -2.53
CA ASN A 250 -26.74 -10.54 -1.42
C ASN A 250 -27.93 -10.92 -0.52
N LYS A 251 -29.16 -10.49 -0.83
CA LYS A 251 -30.39 -10.78 -0.07
C LYS A 251 -31.22 -11.87 -0.75
N GLY A 252 -30.80 -13.13 -0.58
CA GLY A 252 -31.61 -14.33 -0.89
C GLY A 252 -31.90 -14.57 -2.38
N LYS A 253 -32.64 -15.66 -2.67
CA LYS A 253 -33.07 -16.01 -4.04
C LYS A 253 -34.04 -14.94 -4.58
N GLN A 254 -33.55 -14.02 -5.38
CA GLN A 254 -34.39 -13.03 -6.07
C GLN A 254 -34.99 -13.63 -7.36
N LYS A 255 -36.28 -13.40 -7.56
CA LYS A 255 -37.01 -13.74 -8.79
C LYS A 255 -36.77 -12.63 -9.82
N TYR A 256 -36.20 -12.99 -10.96
CA TYR A 256 -35.92 -12.08 -12.06
C TYR A 256 -36.89 -12.35 -13.22
N ILE A 257 -37.40 -11.31 -13.89
CA ILE A 257 -38.23 -11.42 -15.10
C ILE A 257 -37.39 -11.02 -16.30
N CYS A 258 -37.25 -11.91 -17.26
CA CYS A 258 -36.57 -11.67 -18.53
C CYS A 258 -37.52 -10.99 -19.52
N HIS A 259 -37.24 -9.75 -19.89
CA HIS A 259 -38.00 -9.03 -20.93
C HIS A 259 -37.72 -9.51 -22.37
N GLY A 260 -36.77 -10.42 -22.58
CA GLY A 260 -36.47 -11.00 -23.90
C GLY A 260 -37.33 -12.21 -24.25
N CYS A 261 -37.80 -12.97 -23.25
CA CYS A 261 -38.63 -14.16 -23.44
C CYS A 261 -39.86 -14.20 -22.52
N ASP A 262 -40.14 -13.10 -21.81
CA ASP A 262 -41.20 -12.95 -20.80
C ASP A 262 -41.27 -14.05 -19.73
N ASP A 263 -40.15 -14.74 -19.51
CA ASP A 263 -40.02 -15.81 -18.53
C ASP A 263 -39.35 -15.31 -17.24
N HIS A 264 -39.46 -16.08 -16.16
CA HIS A 264 -38.83 -15.77 -14.89
C HIS A 264 -37.85 -16.85 -14.46
N PHE A 265 -36.76 -16.43 -13.82
CA PHE A 265 -35.76 -17.34 -13.28
C PHE A 265 -35.22 -16.82 -11.95
N TYR A 266 -34.53 -17.68 -11.22
CA TYR A 266 -33.93 -17.35 -9.93
C TYR A 266 -32.41 -17.28 -10.08
N ILE A 267 -31.81 -16.29 -9.46
CA ILE A 267 -30.37 -16.12 -9.41
C ILE A 267 -29.89 -16.78 -8.11
N ALA A 268 -29.01 -17.77 -8.23
CA ALA A 268 -28.34 -18.38 -7.07
C ALA A 268 -27.06 -17.60 -6.77
N LEU A 269 -26.82 -17.31 -5.49
CA LEU A 269 -25.55 -16.75 -5.00
C LEU A 269 -24.47 -17.85 -5.11
N ASN A 270 -23.29 -17.50 -5.62
CA ASN A 270 -22.06 -18.28 -5.41
C ASN A 270 -21.33 -17.73 -4.20
#